data_AF-Q95JG6-F1
#
_entry.id   AF-Q95JG6-F1
#
_cell.length_a   1.000
_cell.length_b   1.000
_cell.length_c   1.000
_cell.angle_alpha   90.00
_cell.angle_beta   90.00
_cell.angle_gamma   90.00
#
_symmetry.space_group_name_H-M   'P 1'
#
loop_
_entity.id
_entity.type
_entity.pdbx_description
1 polymer ?
#
loop_
_entity_poly.entity_id
_entity_poly.type
_entity_poly.pdbx_seq_one_letter_code
_entity_poly.pdbx_strand_id
1 'polypeptide(L)' 'ESYCGPCPKNWICYRNNCYQFFNESKSWHQSQASCMSQNSSLLKIYSKDDQDFLKLVKSYHWMGLVQVSTNGSWQWEDGS' A
#
# COMPACT_ATOMS: atom_id res chain seq x y z
N GLU A 1 1.62 -23.17 -15.13
CA GLU A 1 2.20 -22.11 -14.28
C GLU A 1 1.33 -20.87 -14.43
N SER A 2 0.82 -20.31 -13.34
CA SER A 2 0.03 -19.08 -13.39
C SER A 2 0.96 -17.87 -13.30
N TYR A 3 0.85 -16.95 -14.25
CA TYR A 3 1.56 -15.67 -14.23
C TYR A 3 0.98 -14.75 -13.14
N CYS A 4 1.84 -14.02 -12.42
CA CYS A 4 1.43 -13.01 -11.45
C CYS A 4 1.45 -11.63 -12.13
N GLY A 5 0.31 -10.95 -12.21
CA GLY A 5 0.22 -9.59 -12.77
C GLY A 5 -1.09 -9.29 -13.50
N PRO A 6 -1.16 -8.18 -14.27
CA PRO A 6 -0.05 -7.31 -14.70
C PRO A 6 0.45 -6.35 -13.61
N CYS A 7 1.77 -6.21 -13.47
CA CYS A 7 2.40 -5.24 -12.56
C CYS A 7 3.41 -4.35 -13.28
N PRO A 8 3.66 -3.11 -12.78
CA PRO A 8 4.75 -2.29 -13.29
C PRO A 8 6.11 -3.00 -13.13
N LYS A 9 7.06 -2.64 -14.00
CA LYS A 9 8.41 -3.24 -13.97
C LYS A 9 9.09 -2.96 -12.63
N ASN A 10 9.79 -3.97 -12.09
CA ASN A 10 10.50 -3.92 -10.81
C ASN A 10 9.60 -3.80 -9.55
N TRP A 11 8.30 -4.10 -9.67
CA TRP A 11 7.40 -4.22 -8.52
C TRP A 11 7.32 -5.67 -8.05
N ILE A 12 7.11 -5.84 -6.75
CA ILE A 12 6.87 -7.15 -6.16
C ILE A 12 5.44 -7.55 -6.53
N CYS A 13 5.28 -8.68 -7.22
CA CYS A 13 3.97 -9.26 -7.47
C CYS A 13 3.68 -10.38 -6.47
N TYR A 14 2.57 -10.27 -5.74
CA TYR A 14 2.08 -11.32 -4.85
C TYR A 14 0.56 -11.46 -4.99
N ARG A 15 0.10 -12.66 -5.35
CA ARG A 15 -1.33 -12.97 -5.59
C ARG A 15 -2.02 -11.92 -6.48
N ASN A 16 -1.41 -11.57 -7.61
CA ASN A 16 -1.89 -10.55 -8.57
C ASN A 16 -2.00 -9.12 -8.03
N ASN A 17 -1.42 -8.84 -6.85
CA ASN A 17 -1.27 -7.49 -6.34
C ASN A 17 0.19 -7.05 -6.47
N CYS A 18 0.38 -5.75 -6.72
CA CYS A 18 1.67 -5.16 -6.98
C CYS A 18 2.08 -4.27 -5.80
N TYR A 19 3.30 -4.45 -5.30
CA TYR A 19 3.84 -3.71 -4.17
C TYR A 19 5.20 -3.11 -4.49
N GLN A 20 5.45 -1.91 -3.98
CA GLN A 20 6.76 -1.25 -4.03
C GLN A 20 7.05 -0.60 -2.69
N PHE A 21 8.29 -0.70 -2.23
CA PHE A 21 8.74 -0.08 -0.98
C PHE A 21 9.70 1.07 -1.32
N PHE A 22 9.40 2.25 -0.80
CA PHE A 22 10.23 3.43 -0.99
C PHE A 22 11.01 3.72 0.29
N ASN A 23 12.33 3.82 0.20
CA ASN A 23 13.19 4.14 1.36
C ASN A 23 13.31 5.65 1.61
N GLU A 24 12.77 6.49 0.72
CA GLU A 24 12.75 7.94 0.88
C GLU A 24 11.81 8.34 2.02
N SER A 25 12.32 9.08 3.01
CA SER A 25 11.49 9.62 4.09
C SER A 25 10.69 10.81 3.59
N LYS A 26 9.38 10.62 3.44
CA LYS A 26 8.40 11.63 3.02
C LYS A 26 7.33 11.80 4.10
N SER A 27 6.63 12.94 4.10
CA SER A 27 5.40 13.06 4.90
C SER A 27 4.33 12.09 4.38
N TRP A 28 3.28 11.84 5.16
CA TRP A 28 2.18 10.98 4.72
C TRP A 28 1.56 11.49 3.40
N HIS A 29 1.25 12.79 3.31
CA HIS A 29 0.69 13.41 2.10
C HIS A 29 1.63 13.32 0.89
N GLN A 30 2.94 13.50 1.09
CA GLN A 30 3.92 13.36 0.01
C GLN A 30 4.06 11.90 -0.45
N SER A 31 3.97 10.95 0.47
CA SER A 31 4.02 9.52 0.18
C SER A 31 2.78 9.08 -0.62
N GLN A 32 1.60 9.52 -0.17
CA GLN A 32 0.33 9.36 -0.87
C GLN A 32 0.42 9.90 -2.30
N ALA A 33 0.86 11.15 -2.48
CA ALA A 33 1.01 11.75 -3.82
C ALA A 33 1.98 10.97 -4.71
N SER A 34 3.06 10.42 -4.14
CA SER A 34 4.05 9.60 -4.84
C SER A 34 3.49 8.24 -5.29
N CYS A 35 2.57 7.65 -4.53
CA CYS A 35 1.86 6.44 -4.95
C CYS A 35 0.87 6.77 -6.08
N MET A 36 0.09 7.85 -5.93
CA MET A 36 -0.87 8.29 -6.95
C MET A 36 -0.20 8.59 -8.29
N SER A 37 0.98 9.23 -8.29
CA SER A 37 1.73 9.51 -9.52
C SER A 37 2.21 8.26 -10.27
N GLN A 38 2.15 7.10 -9.62
CA GLN A 38 2.48 5.78 -10.19
C GLN A 38 1.22 4.92 -10.44
N ASN A 39 0.03 5.53 -10.50
CA ASN A 39 -1.26 4.84 -10.63
C ASN A 39 -1.47 3.77 -9.54
N SER A 40 -1.08 4.10 -8.31
CA SER A 40 -1.19 3.23 -7.13
C SER A 40 -1.66 4.03 -5.90
N SER A 41 -1.92 3.35 -4.79
CA SER A 41 -2.24 3.96 -3.50
C SER A 41 -1.16 3.62 -2.46
N LEU A 42 -1.22 4.25 -1.29
CA LEU A 42 -0.49 3.71 -0.14
C LEU A 42 -1.04 2.31 0.20
N LEU A 43 -0.25 1.54 0.93
CA LEU A 43 -0.58 0.17 1.30
C LEU A 43 -1.94 0.10 2.02
N LYS A 44 -2.84 -0.73 1.49
CA LYS A 44 -4.08 -1.16 2.14
C LYS A 44 -3.93 -2.60 2.61
N ILE A 45 -4.33 -2.88 3.84
CA ILE A 45 -4.45 -4.24 4.36
C ILE A 45 -5.92 -4.64 4.28
N TYR A 46 -6.30 -5.40 3.25
CA TYR A 46 -7.66 -5.88 3.03
C TYR A 46 -7.85 -7.34 3.46
N SER A 47 -6.78 -8.15 3.47
CA SER A 47 -6.84 -9.57 3.88
C SER A 47 -5.51 -10.02 4.47
N LYS A 48 -5.54 -10.54 5.70
CA LYS A 48 -4.33 -11.06 6.37
C LYS A 48 -3.79 -12.32 5.69
N ASP A 49 -4.65 -13.08 5.02
CA ASP A 49 -4.29 -14.34 4.37
C ASP A 49 -3.80 -14.10 2.93
N ASP A 50 -4.33 -13.10 2.23
CA ASP A 50 -3.86 -12.73 0.89
C ASP A 50 -2.62 -11.84 0.91
N GLN A 51 -2.30 -11.26 2.06
CA GLN A 51 -1.15 -10.37 2.25
C GLN A 51 -0.24 -10.83 3.39
N ASP A 52 -0.19 -12.14 3.63
CA ASP A 52 0.59 -12.77 4.70
C ASP A 52 2.10 -12.47 4.62
N PHE A 53 2.65 -12.28 3.42
CA PHE A 53 4.05 -11.90 3.22
C PHE A 53 4.43 -10.59 3.92
N LEU A 54 3.47 -9.69 4.15
CA LEU A 54 3.71 -8.40 4.81
C LEU A 54 4.16 -8.56 6.27
N LYS A 55 3.93 -9.73 6.89
CA LYS A 55 4.46 -10.06 8.23
C LYS A 55 5.99 -10.09 8.28
N LEU A 56 6.64 -10.25 7.13
CA LEU A 56 8.11 -10.29 7.01
C LEU A 56 8.72 -8.91 6.73
N VAL A 57 7.89 -7.88 6.50
CA VAL A 57 8.37 -6.51 6.26
C VAL A 57 9.00 -5.97 7.54
N LYS A 58 10.23 -5.50 7.42
CA LYS A 58 10.97 -4.84 8.50
C LYS A 58 10.75 -3.33 8.43
N SER A 59 10.94 -2.66 9.57
CA SER A 59 10.79 -1.21 9.74
C SER A 59 9.33 -0.72 9.65
N TYR A 60 9.14 0.56 9.92
CA TYR A 60 7.85 1.23 9.86
C TYR A 60 7.73 2.01 8.55
N HIS A 61 6.58 1.90 7.90
CA HIS A 61 6.29 2.53 6.60
C HIS A 61 4.93 3.20 6.66
N TRP A 62 4.75 4.28 5.90
CA TRP A 62 3.42 4.88 5.73
C TRP A 62 2.48 3.89 5.02
N MET A 63 1.21 3.90 5.43
CA MET A 63 0.14 3.11 4.82
C MET A 63 -1.10 3.99 4.62
N GLY A 64 -2.06 3.51 3.83
CA GLY A 64 -3.23 4.29 3.40
C GLY A 64 -4.29 4.49 4.47
N LEU A 65 -3.95 4.35 5.75
CA LEU A 65 -4.87 4.53 6.85
C LEU A 65 -4.94 6.03 7.21
N VAL A 66 -6.13 6.61 7.19
CA VAL A 66 -6.40 8.01 7.53
C VAL A 66 -7.45 8.09 8.62
N GLN A 67 -7.30 9.05 9.52
CA GLN A 67 -8.32 9.34 10.53
C GLN A 67 -9.29 10.40 9.99
N VAL A 68 -10.57 10.07 9.97
CA VAL A 68 -11.63 10.99 9.58
C VAL A 68 -11.88 11.99 10.71
N SER A 69 -11.71 13.28 10.42
CA SER A 69 -11.79 14.35 11.43
C SER A 69 -13.16 14.50 12.08
N THR A 70 -14.24 14.13 11.38
CA THR A 70 -15.61 14.35 11.84
C THR A 70 -16.06 13.36 12.91
N ASN A 71 -15.64 12.10 12.82
CA ASN A 71 -16.07 11.03 13.71
C ASN A 71 -14.91 10.31 14.42
N GLY A 72 -13.66 10.68 14.11
CA GLY A 72 -12.46 10.06 14.66
C GLY A 72 -12.20 8.63 14.18
N SER A 73 -13.00 8.12 13.24
CA SER A 73 -12.86 6.77 12.70
C SER A 73 -11.64 6.65 11.79
N TRP A 74 -11.08 5.46 11.69
CA TRP A 74 -10.03 5.14 10.73
C TRP A 74 -10.64 4.57 9.46
N GLN A 75 -10.18 5.04 8.32
CA GLN A 75 -10.60 4.59 6.99
C GLN A 75 -9.38 4.46 6.09
N TRP A 76 -9.52 3.68 5.02
CA TRP A 76 -8.55 3.64 3.94
C TRP A 76 -8.76 4.83 2.97
N GLU A 77 -7.77 5.09 2.12
CA GLU A 77 -7.83 6.18 1.13
C GLU A 77 -8.99 6.03 0.13
N ASP A 78 -9.52 4.82 -0.04
CA ASP A 78 -10.68 4.51 -0.89
C ASP A 78 -12.04 4.61 -0.15
N GLY A 79 -12.03 5.00 1.12
CA GLY A 79 -13.21 5.18 1.97
C GLY A 79 -13.74 3.90 2.62
N SER A 80 -13.01 2.78 2.51
CA SER A 80 -13.35 1.52 3.21
C SER A 80 -12.79 1.41 4.62
#